data_AF-U3IIR3-F1
#
_entry.id   AF-U3IIR3-F1
#
_cell.length_a   1.000
_cell.length_b   1.000
_cell.length_c   1.000
_cell.angle_alpha   90.00
_cell.angle_beta   90.00
_cell.angle_gamma   90.00
#
_symmetry.space_group_name_H-M   'P 1'
#
loop_
_entity.id
_entity.type
_entity.pdbx_description
1 polymer ?
#
loop_
_entity_poly.entity_id
_entity_poly.type
_entity_poly.pdbx_seq_one_letter_code
_entity_poly.pdbx_strand_id
1 'polypeptide(L)'
;MAGPHLQQPSFLLATLKADCVNKPFAQRCHDLETVIEEFPAKELHSIFPWLVESIFGSLDGIIVGWNLRCLQGRTNPTEYSVALDFLDPSGPMMKLVYKLQAEEYRYDFPVSYLPGPVKASIQEQVLPECSLYHNKVQFPSSGGLGLNLALNPFEYYMFYFAISLITQKNSPIAHHISPSNSAYFILVDTYLKCFLPTEGSVLPPPSSNPGGAIPSPTPRSPAVPFTSYGMHHTSLLKRHIAHQPSVNADPASQEIWRSETLLQIFVEMWLHHYSLEMYQKMQSPHVKLEVLHYRLSISSKHHGSPAQSSYQALHAYQESFKPTEEHVLVVRLLVKHLHAFSNSLKPEPLSPSAHSHTASPLEEFKRVVIPRFVQQKLYIFLQHCFGHWPLDASFRAVLEMWLSYLQPWRYAPEKPPQTAELLPRSVSEKWAAFIQENLLMYTKLFVGFLNRALRTDLVSPKNALMVFRVAKVFAQPNLAEMILKGKWIF
;
A
#
# COMPACT_ATOMS: atom_id res chain seq x y z
N MET A 1 -41.63 -21.39 -1.20
CA MET A 1 -41.13 -20.13 -0.63
C MET A 1 -40.26 -20.48 0.57
N ALA A 2 -38.94 -20.44 0.43
CA ALA A 2 -38.03 -20.57 1.56
C ALA A 2 -37.66 -19.15 2.01
N GLY A 3 -37.99 -18.80 3.26
CA GLY A 3 -37.63 -17.52 3.85
C GLY A 3 -36.10 -17.37 4.02
N PRO A 4 -35.61 -16.16 4.28
CA PRO A 4 -34.19 -15.94 4.50
C PRO A 4 -33.76 -16.70 5.76
N HIS A 5 -32.73 -17.54 5.63
CA HIS A 5 -32.08 -18.21 6.75
C HIS A 5 -31.44 -17.15 7.65
N LEU A 6 -32.15 -16.72 8.69
CA LEU A 6 -31.56 -15.97 9.80
C LEU A 6 -30.54 -16.90 10.47
N GLN A 7 -29.25 -16.66 10.22
CA GLN A 7 -28.16 -17.30 10.96
C GLN A 7 -28.38 -17.05 12.46
N GLN A 8 -28.49 -18.13 13.23
CA GLN A 8 -28.41 -18.03 14.69
C GLN A 8 -27.09 -17.34 15.07
N PRO A 9 -27.09 -16.36 15.99
CA PRO A 9 -25.85 -15.74 16.46
C PRO A 9 -24.98 -16.84 17.07
N SER A 10 -23.73 -16.95 16.63
CA SER A 10 -22.82 -17.96 17.18
C SER A 10 -22.64 -17.70 18.68
N PHE A 11 -22.83 -18.73 19.49
CA PHE A 11 -22.68 -18.64 20.95
C PHE A 11 -21.31 -18.07 21.32
N LEU A 12 -20.27 -18.49 20.58
CA LEU A 12 -18.91 -17.95 20.69
C LEU A 12 -18.86 -16.42 20.50
N LEU A 13 -19.50 -15.87 19.47
CA LEU A 13 -19.52 -14.43 19.23
C LEU A 13 -20.21 -13.66 20.37
N ALA A 14 -21.30 -14.21 20.91
CA ALA A 14 -22.00 -13.60 22.03
C ALA A 14 -21.11 -13.56 23.29
N THR A 15 -20.41 -14.65 23.59
CA THR A 15 -19.46 -14.73 24.71
C THR A 15 -18.29 -13.76 24.54
N LEU A 16 -17.66 -13.71 23.35
CA LEU A 16 -16.55 -12.80 23.08
C LEU A 16 -16.98 -11.32 23.19
N LYS A 17 -18.20 -10.98 22.74
CA LYS A 17 -18.76 -9.63 22.90
C LYS A 17 -19.01 -9.27 24.37
N ALA A 18 -19.48 -10.22 25.18
CA ALA A 18 -19.64 -10.00 26.61
C ALA A 18 -18.28 -9.79 27.31
N ASP A 19 -17.27 -10.58 26.94
CA ASP A 19 -15.90 -10.45 27.44
C ASP A 19 -15.29 -9.09 27.11
N CYS A 20 -15.66 -8.47 25.98
CA CYS A 20 -15.23 -7.12 25.64
C CYS A 20 -15.58 -6.07 26.70
N VAL A 21 -16.65 -6.26 27.47
CA VAL A 21 -17.09 -5.33 28.52
C VAL A 21 -16.51 -5.72 29.88
N ASN A 22 -16.31 -7.02 30.12
CA ASN A 22 -16.05 -7.55 31.46
C ASN A 22 -14.57 -7.87 31.73
N LYS A 23 -13.72 -7.99 30.71
CA LYS A 23 -12.32 -8.40 30.85
C LYS A 23 -11.33 -7.30 30.44
N PRO A 24 -10.17 -7.19 31.12
CA PRO A 24 -9.08 -6.31 30.70
C PRO A 24 -8.56 -6.64 29.30
N PHE A 25 -8.04 -5.64 28.59
CA PHE A 25 -7.55 -5.80 27.20
C PHE A 25 -6.56 -6.97 27.04
N ALA A 26 -5.56 -7.08 27.91
CA ALA A 26 -4.57 -8.15 27.85
C ALA A 26 -5.18 -9.55 27.97
N GLN A 27 -6.12 -9.73 28.90
CA GLN A 27 -6.82 -11.01 29.08
C GLN A 27 -7.65 -11.35 27.84
N ARG A 28 -8.35 -10.35 27.26
CA ARG A 28 -9.14 -10.56 26.04
C ARG A 28 -8.28 -11.04 24.88
N CYS A 29 -7.08 -10.48 24.69
CA CYS A 29 -6.16 -10.93 23.64
C CYS A 29 -5.67 -12.36 23.85
N HIS A 30 -5.38 -12.74 25.10
CA HIS A 30 -4.98 -14.11 25.44
C HIS A 30 -6.11 -15.13 25.23
N ASP A 31 -7.33 -14.79 25.66
CA ASP A 31 -8.51 -15.63 25.43
C ASP A 31 -8.78 -15.78 23.92
N LEU A 32 -8.64 -14.69 23.14
CA LEU A 32 -8.77 -14.73 21.68
C LEU A 32 -7.69 -15.59 21.01
N GLU A 33 -6.45 -15.53 21.47
CA GLU A 33 -5.38 -16.41 20.98
C GLU A 33 -5.73 -17.88 21.21
N THR A 34 -6.20 -18.22 22.41
CA THR A 34 -6.64 -19.58 22.75
C THR A 34 -7.79 -20.04 21.83
N VAL A 35 -8.80 -19.17 21.63
CA VAL A 35 -9.91 -19.44 20.71
C VAL A 35 -9.41 -19.67 19.27
N ILE A 36 -8.48 -18.86 18.78
CA ILE A 36 -7.92 -18.98 17.42
C ILE A 36 -7.21 -20.32 17.24
N GLU A 37 -6.50 -20.79 18.26
CA GLU A 37 -5.75 -22.05 18.22
C GLU A 37 -6.69 -23.26 18.32
N GLU A 38 -7.61 -23.28 19.28
CA GLU A 38 -8.44 -24.44 19.61
C GLU A 38 -9.66 -24.64 18.70
N PHE A 39 -10.29 -23.56 18.21
CA PHE A 39 -11.57 -23.67 17.52
C PHE A 39 -11.42 -24.01 16.02
N PRO A 40 -12.39 -24.72 15.41
CA PRO A 40 -12.36 -25.03 13.99
C PRO A 40 -12.58 -23.78 13.12
N ALA A 41 -12.04 -23.79 11.90
CA ALA A 41 -12.11 -22.65 10.98
C ALA A 41 -13.56 -22.18 10.69
N LYS A 42 -14.54 -23.09 10.71
CA LYS A 42 -15.97 -22.76 10.53
C LYS A 42 -16.52 -21.83 11.62
N GLU A 43 -16.14 -22.03 12.87
CA GLU A 43 -16.58 -21.16 13.98
C GLU A 43 -15.83 -19.83 13.93
N LEU A 44 -14.53 -19.90 13.65
CA LEU A 44 -13.66 -18.73 13.49
C LEU A 44 -14.10 -17.82 12.33
N HIS A 45 -14.60 -18.39 11.23
CA HIS A 45 -15.17 -17.66 10.11
C HIS A 45 -16.31 -16.72 10.54
N SER A 46 -17.16 -17.18 11.47
CA SER A 46 -18.31 -16.40 11.94
C SER A 46 -17.92 -15.19 12.81
N ILE A 47 -16.79 -15.26 13.50
CA ILE A 47 -16.32 -14.17 14.38
C ILE A 47 -15.33 -13.23 13.69
N PHE A 48 -14.72 -13.65 12.57
CA PHE A 48 -13.64 -12.92 11.92
C PHE A 48 -14.02 -11.48 11.52
N PRO A 49 -15.17 -11.20 10.86
CA PRO A 49 -15.55 -9.83 10.52
C PRO A 49 -15.68 -8.94 11.76
N TRP A 50 -16.30 -9.46 12.82
CA TRP A 50 -16.44 -8.74 14.09
C TRP A 50 -15.09 -8.45 14.74
N LEU A 51 -14.16 -9.41 14.72
CA LEU A 51 -12.83 -9.22 15.29
C LEU A 51 -12.04 -8.15 14.52
N VAL A 52 -12.09 -8.18 13.18
CA VAL A 52 -11.47 -7.16 12.33
C VAL A 52 -12.03 -5.77 12.63
N GLU A 53 -13.35 -5.61 12.70
CA GLU A 53 -13.99 -4.33 13.09
C GLU A 53 -13.65 -3.92 14.52
N SER A 54 -13.53 -4.87 15.45
CA SER A 54 -13.16 -4.59 16.84
C SER A 54 -11.71 -4.09 16.95
N ILE A 55 -10.81 -4.52 16.06
CA ILE A 55 -9.42 -4.07 16.02
C ILE A 55 -9.33 -2.69 15.34
N PHE A 56 -9.81 -2.57 14.10
CA PHE A 56 -9.58 -1.39 13.25
C PHE A 56 -10.66 -0.31 13.37
N GLY A 57 -11.81 -0.66 13.94
CA GLY A 57 -13.03 0.14 13.93
C GLY A 57 -13.94 -0.22 12.77
N SER A 58 -15.21 0.16 12.88
CA SER A 58 -16.20 -0.01 11.82
C SER A 58 -15.98 1.02 10.71
N LEU A 59 -16.40 0.68 9.49
CA LEU A 59 -16.20 1.51 8.31
C LEU A 59 -16.96 2.85 8.39
N ASP A 60 -18.11 2.87 9.06
CA ASP A 60 -18.91 4.09 9.33
C ASP A 60 -18.32 4.96 10.45
N GLY A 61 -17.25 4.51 11.12
CA GLY A 61 -16.57 5.22 12.20
C GLY A 61 -17.29 5.20 13.54
N ILE A 62 -18.42 4.51 13.69
CA ILE A 62 -19.16 4.39 14.96
C ILE A 62 -18.33 3.62 15.99
N ILE A 63 -17.73 2.50 15.57
CA ILE A 63 -16.83 1.69 16.40
C ILE A 63 -15.41 2.19 16.17
N VAL A 64 -14.77 2.68 17.24
CA VAL A 64 -13.37 3.17 17.18
C VAL A 64 -12.36 2.02 17.08
N GLY A 65 -12.71 0.84 17.57
CA GLY A 65 -11.84 -0.32 17.68
C GLY A 65 -10.76 -0.15 18.75
N TRP A 66 -9.61 -0.80 18.60
CA TRP A 66 -8.49 -0.73 19.56
C TRP A 66 -7.72 0.59 19.53
N ASN A 67 -8.12 1.52 18.66
CA ASN A 67 -7.54 2.85 18.52
C ASN A 67 -6.01 2.84 18.35
N LEU A 68 -5.50 1.93 17.50
CA LEU A 68 -4.06 1.69 17.26
C LEU A 68 -3.27 2.96 16.91
N ARG A 69 -3.91 3.97 16.32
CA ARG A 69 -3.29 5.27 15.99
C ARG A 69 -3.00 6.14 17.23
N CYS A 70 -3.76 5.96 18.31
CA CYS A 70 -3.56 6.67 19.58
C CYS A 70 -2.86 5.80 20.64
N LEU A 71 -2.78 4.48 20.43
CA LEU A 71 -2.11 3.57 21.36
C LEU A 71 -0.59 3.76 21.30
N GLN A 72 0.02 4.18 22.42
CA GLN A 72 1.46 4.46 22.53
C GLN A 72 2.09 3.73 23.71
N GLY A 73 3.33 3.24 23.53
CA GLY A 73 4.05 2.52 24.57
C GLY A 73 4.45 3.37 25.78
N ARG A 74 4.52 4.71 25.63
CA ARG A 74 4.83 5.61 26.76
C ARG A 74 3.67 5.80 27.72
N THR A 75 2.43 5.76 27.21
CA THR A 75 1.21 5.97 28.01
C THR A 75 0.63 4.65 28.48
N ASN A 76 0.56 3.66 27.58
CA ASN A 76 -0.07 2.35 27.85
C ASN A 76 0.89 1.21 27.45
N PRO A 77 2.02 0.99 28.17
CA PRO A 77 3.07 0.06 27.75
C PRO A 77 2.57 -1.39 27.58
N THR A 78 1.75 -1.87 28.52
CA THR A 78 1.22 -3.24 28.48
C THR A 78 0.26 -3.44 27.31
N GLU A 79 -0.73 -2.57 27.15
CA GLU A 79 -1.70 -2.66 26.04
C GLU A 79 -1.00 -2.50 24.69
N TYR A 80 -0.02 -1.60 24.62
CA TYR A 80 0.80 -1.40 23.44
C TYR A 80 1.56 -2.66 23.04
N SER A 81 2.28 -3.31 23.97
CA SER A 81 3.00 -4.56 23.68
C SER A 81 2.03 -5.65 23.23
N VAL A 82 0.96 -5.89 24.00
CA VAL A 82 -0.02 -6.93 23.69
C VAL A 82 -0.65 -6.71 22.31
N ALA A 83 -1.01 -5.46 21.96
CA ALA A 83 -1.58 -5.17 20.65
C ALA A 83 -0.58 -5.42 19.51
N LEU A 84 0.71 -5.08 19.70
CA LEU A 84 1.75 -5.35 18.72
C LEU A 84 1.99 -6.85 18.56
N ASP A 85 2.09 -7.60 19.65
CA ASP A 85 2.32 -9.04 19.63
C ASP A 85 1.12 -9.78 19.00
N PHE A 86 -0.10 -9.36 19.32
CA PHE A 86 -1.33 -9.96 18.76
C PHE A 86 -1.46 -9.74 17.24
N LEU A 87 -1.08 -8.54 16.77
CA LEU A 87 -1.20 -8.10 15.38
C LEU A 87 0.09 -8.25 14.57
N ASP A 88 1.15 -8.82 15.14
CA ASP A 88 2.37 -9.12 14.41
C ASP A 88 2.07 -10.02 13.20
N PRO A 89 2.81 -9.91 12.08
CA PRO A 89 2.66 -10.84 10.94
C PRO A 89 2.82 -12.32 11.30
N SER A 90 3.47 -12.66 12.42
CA SER A 90 3.56 -14.02 12.98
C SER A 90 2.60 -14.26 14.16
N GLY A 91 1.84 -13.24 14.54
CA GLY A 91 0.95 -13.22 15.69
C GLY A 91 -0.40 -13.93 15.48
N PRO A 92 -1.19 -14.08 16.56
CA PRO A 92 -2.51 -14.73 16.56
C PRO A 92 -3.44 -14.27 15.44
N MET A 93 -3.53 -12.95 15.18
CA MET A 93 -4.45 -12.44 14.17
C MET A 93 -4.06 -12.89 12.76
N MET A 94 -2.77 -12.93 12.43
CA MET A 94 -2.33 -13.39 11.12
C MET A 94 -2.43 -14.92 10.98
N LYS A 95 -2.19 -15.67 12.07
CA LYS A 95 -2.49 -17.12 12.11
C LYS A 95 -3.95 -17.40 11.79
N LEU A 96 -4.88 -16.63 12.36
CA LEU A 96 -6.31 -16.72 12.06
C LEU A 96 -6.59 -16.43 10.57
N VAL A 97 -6.02 -15.36 10.03
CA VAL A 97 -6.14 -15.00 8.61
C VAL A 97 -5.72 -16.18 7.71
N TYR A 98 -4.56 -16.79 7.98
CA TYR A 98 -4.07 -17.93 7.19
C TYR A 98 -4.90 -19.19 7.36
N LYS A 99 -5.37 -19.48 8.59
CA LYS A 99 -6.27 -20.60 8.88
C LYS A 99 -7.58 -20.49 8.07
N LEU A 100 -8.16 -19.30 8.01
CA LEU A 100 -9.37 -19.04 7.21
C LEU A 100 -9.08 -19.03 5.70
N GLN A 101 -7.88 -18.62 5.31
CA GLN A 101 -7.50 -18.55 3.90
C GLN A 101 -7.30 -19.95 3.31
N ALA A 102 -6.81 -20.90 4.10
CA ALA A 102 -6.66 -22.30 3.70
C ALA A 102 -8.00 -22.95 3.35
N GLU A 103 -9.09 -22.53 4.00
CA GLU A 103 -10.47 -22.99 3.77
C GLU A 103 -11.21 -22.19 2.67
N GLU A 104 -10.51 -21.29 1.97
CA GLU A 104 -11.02 -20.50 0.84
C GLU A 104 -12.26 -19.63 1.15
N TYR A 105 -12.48 -19.27 2.42
CA TYR A 105 -13.57 -18.38 2.83
C TYR A 105 -13.51 -17.01 2.13
N ARG A 106 -14.69 -16.39 1.95
CA ARG A 106 -14.85 -15.05 1.36
C ARG A 106 -15.66 -14.14 2.27
N TYR A 107 -15.34 -12.85 2.22
CA TYR A 107 -16.00 -11.80 3.00
C TYR A 107 -16.37 -10.64 2.09
N ASP A 108 -17.58 -10.12 2.29
CA ASP A 108 -18.08 -8.99 1.53
C ASP A 108 -17.55 -7.67 2.10
N PHE A 109 -16.94 -6.88 1.23
CA PHE A 109 -16.45 -5.53 1.55
C PHE A 109 -17.22 -4.49 0.73
N PRO A 110 -17.88 -3.48 1.35
CA PRO A 110 -18.71 -2.55 0.59
C PRO A 110 -17.89 -1.57 -0.25
N VAL A 111 -18.23 -1.45 -1.54
CA VAL A 111 -17.57 -0.54 -2.51
C VAL A 111 -17.69 0.93 -2.09
N SER A 112 -18.70 1.28 -1.28
CA SER A 112 -18.91 2.65 -0.79
C SER A 112 -17.73 3.20 0.03
N TYR A 113 -16.92 2.31 0.61
CA TYR A 113 -15.75 2.67 1.42
C TYR A 113 -14.42 2.64 0.65
N LEU A 114 -14.45 2.41 -0.66
CA LEU A 114 -13.26 2.54 -1.50
C LEU A 114 -12.92 4.03 -1.73
N PRO A 115 -11.64 4.33 -2.06
CA PRO A 115 -11.24 5.66 -2.49
C PRO A 115 -12.09 6.17 -3.65
N GLY A 116 -12.38 7.47 -3.63
CA GLY A 116 -13.38 8.11 -4.48
C GLY A 116 -13.32 7.74 -5.97
N PRO A 117 -12.16 7.78 -6.64
CA PRO A 117 -12.06 7.41 -8.06
C PRO A 117 -12.37 5.95 -8.34
N VAL A 118 -11.88 5.05 -7.50
CA VAL A 118 -12.11 3.61 -7.67
C VAL A 118 -13.59 3.30 -7.45
N LYS A 119 -14.17 3.87 -6.38
CA LYS A 119 -15.61 3.79 -6.09
C LYS A 119 -16.45 4.25 -7.28
N ALA A 120 -16.17 5.44 -7.80
CA ALA A 120 -16.92 6.00 -8.92
C ALA A 120 -16.76 5.16 -10.21
N SER A 121 -15.55 4.69 -10.52
CA SER A 121 -15.29 3.80 -11.67
C SER A 121 -16.12 2.52 -11.60
N ILE A 122 -16.16 1.86 -10.43
CA ILE A 122 -16.93 0.63 -10.24
C ILE A 122 -18.44 0.91 -10.30
N GLN A 123 -18.91 2.04 -9.77
CA GLN A 123 -20.31 2.46 -9.85
C GLN A 123 -20.76 2.77 -11.29
N GLU A 124 -19.85 3.28 -12.12
CA GLU A 124 -20.04 3.46 -13.58
C GLU A 124 -19.90 2.16 -14.38
N GLN A 125 -19.74 1.01 -13.73
CA GLN A 125 -19.51 -0.30 -14.35
C GLN A 125 -18.22 -0.38 -15.18
N VAL A 126 -17.28 0.55 -14.97
CA VAL A 126 -15.94 0.52 -15.55
C VAL A 126 -15.02 -0.15 -14.54
N LEU A 127 -14.74 -1.45 -14.76
CA LEU A 127 -13.88 -2.22 -13.87
C LEU A 127 -12.43 -1.70 -13.92
N PRO A 128 -11.82 -1.38 -12.76
CA PRO A 128 -10.41 -1.04 -12.69
C PRO A 128 -9.50 -2.11 -13.31
N GLU A 129 -8.45 -1.70 -14.00
CA GLU A 129 -7.40 -2.61 -14.50
C GLU A 129 -6.56 -3.26 -13.36
N CYS A 130 -6.61 -2.68 -12.15
CA CYS A 130 -5.90 -3.23 -11.00
C CYS A 130 -6.40 -4.63 -10.65
N SER A 131 -5.50 -5.61 -10.59
CA SER A 131 -5.81 -7.02 -10.31
C SER A 131 -6.54 -7.23 -8.99
N LEU A 132 -6.44 -6.27 -8.07
CA LEU A 132 -7.11 -6.28 -6.78
C LEU A 132 -8.63 -6.44 -6.91
N TYR A 133 -9.24 -5.94 -7.99
CA TYR A 133 -10.69 -5.91 -8.19
C TYR A 133 -11.22 -6.94 -9.21
N HIS A 134 -10.32 -7.61 -9.95
CA HIS A 134 -10.69 -8.51 -11.03
C HIS A 134 -11.47 -9.73 -10.51
N ASN A 135 -12.65 -9.98 -11.06
CA ASN A 135 -13.58 -11.05 -10.65
C ASN A 135 -14.04 -10.99 -9.17
N LYS A 136 -13.95 -9.82 -8.51
CA LYS A 136 -14.38 -9.66 -7.11
C LYS A 136 -15.58 -8.76 -6.92
N VAL A 137 -15.88 -7.90 -7.89
CA VAL A 137 -17.05 -7.02 -7.83
C VAL A 137 -18.32 -7.86 -8.00
N GLN A 138 -19.14 -7.91 -6.95
CA GLN A 138 -20.45 -8.54 -6.96
C GLN A 138 -21.49 -7.49 -7.38
N PHE A 139 -22.14 -7.72 -8.52
CA PHE A 139 -23.27 -6.92 -8.95
C PHE A 139 -24.56 -7.57 -8.44
N PRO A 140 -25.39 -6.85 -7.66
CA PRO A 140 -26.62 -7.43 -7.13
C PRO A 140 -27.54 -7.85 -8.29
N SER A 141 -28.09 -9.06 -8.21
CA SER A 141 -29.23 -9.43 -9.05
C SER A 141 -30.40 -8.52 -8.70
N SER A 142 -31.07 -7.96 -9.71
CA SER A 142 -32.13 -6.94 -9.66
C SER A 142 -32.79 -6.76 -8.27
N GLY A 143 -32.42 -5.69 -7.56
CA GLY A 143 -33.05 -5.28 -6.29
C GLY A 143 -32.17 -5.31 -5.03
N GLY A 144 -30.93 -5.79 -5.10
CA GLY A 144 -29.99 -5.73 -3.99
C GLY A 144 -29.44 -4.32 -3.71
N LEU A 145 -29.30 -3.97 -2.43
CA LEU A 145 -28.72 -2.69 -1.99
C LEU A 145 -27.19 -2.81 -1.88
N GLY A 146 -26.48 -2.06 -2.74
CA GLY A 146 -25.02 -1.85 -2.63
C GLY A 146 -24.16 -2.79 -3.49
N LEU A 147 -23.00 -2.28 -3.93
CA LEU A 147 -21.96 -3.06 -4.61
C LEU A 147 -20.95 -3.54 -3.56
N ASN A 148 -20.59 -4.82 -3.61
CA ASN A 148 -19.63 -5.42 -2.69
C ASN A 148 -18.44 -6.05 -3.44
N LEU A 149 -17.31 -6.18 -2.74
CA LEU A 149 -16.16 -6.96 -3.17
C LEU A 149 -16.10 -8.28 -2.39
N ALA A 150 -15.93 -9.40 -3.10
CA ALA A 150 -15.71 -10.72 -2.52
C ALA A 150 -14.22 -10.95 -2.19
N LEU A 151 -13.79 -10.56 -0.99
CA LEU A 151 -12.39 -10.61 -0.58
C LEU A 151 -12.06 -11.94 0.13
N ASN A 152 -10.84 -12.44 -0.05
CA ASN A 152 -10.33 -13.51 0.82
C ASN A 152 -9.95 -12.92 2.21
N PRO A 153 -9.65 -13.75 3.23
CA PRO A 153 -9.41 -13.25 4.59
C PRO A 153 -8.21 -12.30 4.69
N PHE A 154 -7.14 -12.57 3.92
CA PHE A 154 -5.95 -11.72 3.91
C PHE A 154 -6.25 -10.34 3.31
N GLU A 155 -6.94 -10.32 2.18
CA GLU A 155 -7.39 -9.08 1.54
C GLU A 155 -8.33 -8.30 2.46
N TYR A 156 -9.34 -8.96 3.05
CA TYR A 156 -10.29 -8.31 3.95
C TYR A 156 -9.59 -7.66 5.14
N TYR A 157 -8.67 -8.37 5.79
CA TYR A 157 -7.85 -7.84 6.87
C TYR A 157 -7.02 -6.63 6.42
N MET A 158 -6.33 -6.73 5.29
CA MET A 158 -5.48 -5.67 4.76
C MET A 158 -6.27 -4.43 4.31
N PHE A 159 -7.49 -4.60 3.79
CA PHE A 159 -8.39 -3.49 3.47
C PHE A 159 -8.74 -2.69 4.72
N TYR A 160 -9.18 -3.36 5.79
CA TYR A 160 -9.47 -2.68 7.07
C TYR A 160 -8.23 -2.05 7.68
N PHE A 161 -7.09 -2.75 7.66
CA PHE A 161 -5.81 -2.22 8.10
C PHE A 161 -5.47 -0.92 7.37
N ALA A 162 -5.54 -0.89 6.03
CA ALA A 162 -5.19 0.27 5.23
C ALA A 162 -6.20 1.42 5.35
N ILE A 163 -7.50 1.11 5.36
CA ILE A 163 -8.58 2.11 5.47
C ILE A 163 -8.58 2.81 6.83
N SER A 164 -8.19 2.11 7.90
CA SER A 164 -8.15 2.69 9.25
C SER A 164 -7.27 3.95 9.36
N LEU A 165 -6.29 4.12 8.46
CA LEU A 165 -5.46 5.32 8.35
C LEU A 165 -6.21 6.52 7.78
N ILE A 166 -7.08 6.29 6.79
CA ILE A 166 -7.76 7.35 6.02
C ILE A 166 -9.18 7.63 6.53
N THR A 167 -9.78 6.73 7.30
CA THR A 167 -11.06 6.99 7.97
C THR A 167 -10.84 8.05 9.05
N GLN A 168 -11.49 9.20 8.87
CA GLN A 168 -11.49 10.27 9.86
C GLN A 168 -12.20 9.77 11.12
N LYS A 169 -11.47 9.70 12.24
CA LYS A 169 -12.07 9.47 13.56
C LYS A 169 -12.07 10.82 14.26
N ASN A 170 -13.21 11.22 14.82
CA ASN A 170 -13.30 12.38 15.70
C ASN A 170 -12.46 12.11 16.95
N SER A 171 -11.16 12.36 16.88
CA SER A 171 -10.26 12.25 18.03
C SER A 171 -10.33 13.54 18.83
N PRO A 172 -10.56 13.50 20.16
CA PRO A 172 -10.47 14.68 20.99
C PRO A 172 -9.06 15.27 20.91
N ILE A 173 -8.97 16.58 20.68
CA ILE A 173 -7.76 17.39 20.39
C ILE A 173 -6.80 17.49 21.60
N ALA A 174 -6.76 16.52 22.51
CA ALA A 174 -6.19 16.75 23.84
C ALA A 174 -4.67 16.53 23.98
N HIS A 175 -3.99 15.80 23.09
CA HIS A 175 -2.55 15.53 23.27
C HIS A 175 -1.76 15.57 21.95
N HIS A 176 -0.57 16.21 22.00
CA HIS A 176 0.44 16.14 20.95
C HIS A 176 1.04 14.72 20.91
N ILE A 177 0.33 13.81 20.24
CA ILE A 177 0.73 12.42 20.01
C ILE A 177 1.70 12.42 18.83
N SER A 178 2.95 11.99 19.05
CA SER A 178 3.90 11.73 17.96
C SER A 178 3.41 10.56 17.11
N PRO A 179 3.00 10.74 15.85
CA PRO A 179 2.40 9.67 15.05
C PRO A 179 3.35 8.50 14.81
N SER A 180 4.67 8.77 14.75
CA SER A 180 5.70 7.76 14.52
C SER A 180 5.89 6.75 15.67
N ASN A 181 5.25 6.97 16.82
CA ASN A 181 5.32 6.07 17.98
C ASN A 181 4.00 5.33 18.24
N SER A 182 2.99 5.51 17.39
CA SER A 182 1.72 4.79 17.54
C SER A 182 1.88 3.30 17.20
N ALA A 183 1.05 2.45 17.79
CA ALA A 183 1.02 1.02 17.48
C ALA A 183 0.75 0.81 15.98
N TYR A 184 -0.15 1.59 15.38
CA TYR A 184 -0.43 1.53 13.95
C TYR A 184 0.81 1.80 13.10
N PHE A 185 1.57 2.86 13.40
CA PHE A 185 2.77 3.21 12.63
C PHE A 185 3.84 2.11 12.72
N ILE A 186 4.04 1.54 13.90
CA ILE A 186 4.97 0.43 14.11
C ILE A 186 4.51 -0.83 13.37
N LEU A 187 3.21 -1.15 13.41
CA LEU A 187 2.67 -2.27 12.64
C LEU A 187 2.91 -2.07 11.14
N VAL A 188 2.67 -0.88 10.58
CA VAL A 188 3.00 -0.63 9.16
C VAL A 188 4.47 -0.97 8.86
N ASP A 189 5.42 -0.51 9.70
CA ASP A 189 6.84 -0.83 9.54
C ASP A 189 7.12 -2.34 9.63
N THR A 190 6.54 -3.03 10.61
CA THR A 190 6.68 -4.50 10.79
C THR A 190 6.11 -5.27 9.59
N TYR A 191 4.93 -4.91 9.11
CA TYR A 191 4.32 -5.52 7.93
C TYR A 191 5.16 -5.28 6.67
N LEU A 192 5.67 -4.06 6.47
CA LEU A 192 6.57 -3.77 5.34
C LEU A 192 7.84 -4.63 5.40
N LYS A 193 8.46 -4.78 6.58
CA LYS A 193 9.63 -5.64 6.75
C LYS A 193 9.34 -7.12 6.48
N CYS A 194 8.20 -7.61 6.95
CA CYS A 194 7.79 -9.01 6.76
C CYS A 194 7.46 -9.32 5.29
N PHE A 195 6.63 -8.49 4.65
CA PHE A 195 6.11 -8.78 3.31
C PHE A 195 6.99 -8.20 2.19
N LEU A 196 7.87 -7.23 2.47
CA LEU A 196 8.79 -6.65 1.48
C LEU A 196 10.23 -6.69 2.03
N PRO A 197 10.82 -7.89 2.18
CA PRO A 197 12.10 -8.07 2.87
C PRO A 197 13.25 -7.37 2.13
N THR A 198 13.97 -6.52 2.88
CA THR A 198 15.15 -5.77 2.42
C THR A 198 16.46 -6.52 2.65
N GLU A 199 16.44 -7.55 3.50
CA GLU A 199 17.58 -8.41 3.83
C GLU A 199 17.24 -9.87 3.50
N GLY A 200 18.16 -10.57 2.83
CA GLY A 200 17.99 -11.99 2.51
C GLY A 200 16.88 -12.29 1.48
N SER A 201 16.85 -13.53 1.03
CA SER A 201 15.79 -14.09 0.18
C SER A 201 14.89 -14.95 1.06
N VAL A 202 13.66 -14.47 1.29
CA VAL A 202 12.48 -15.23 1.77
C VAL A 202 12.60 -15.76 3.22
N LEU A 203 11.54 -15.57 4.03
CA LEU A 203 11.45 -16.15 5.37
C LEU A 203 11.27 -17.68 5.27
N PRO A 204 11.73 -18.48 6.23
CA PRO A 204 11.42 -19.90 6.23
C PRO A 204 9.90 -20.11 6.42
N PRO A 205 9.28 -21.07 5.72
CA PRO A 205 7.87 -21.39 5.92
C PRO A 205 7.61 -21.81 7.38
N PRO A 206 6.36 -21.63 7.89
CA PRO A 206 6.01 -22.10 9.23
C PRO A 206 6.27 -23.62 9.33
N SER A 207 7.00 -24.00 10.37
CA SER A 207 7.56 -25.35 10.60
C SER A 207 6.53 -26.46 10.39
N SER A 208 6.70 -27.26 9.35
CA SER A 208 6.10 -28.58 9.26
C SER A 208 6.95 -29.59 10.03
N ASN A 209 6.30 -30.39 10.88
CA ASN A 209 6.94 -31.45 11.68
C ASN A 209 7.84 -32.36 10.83
N PRO A 210 8.99 -32.84 11.35
CA PRO A 210 9.84 -33.76 10.62
C PRO A 210 9.24 -35.17 10.68
N GLY A 211 8.67 -35.66 9.58
CA GLY A 211 8.23 -37.04 9.50
C GLY A 211 7.77 -37.47 8.11
N GLY A 212 8.61 -38.27 7.43
CA GLY A 212 8.20 -39.19 6.36
C GLY A 212 8.42 -38.70 4.92
N ALA A 213 9.50 -39.15 4.30
CA ALA A 213 9.68 -39.06 2.84
C ALA A 213 8.68 -40.00 2.14
N ILE A 214 7.83 -39.45 1.26
CA ILE A 214 7.03 -40.23 0.30
C ILE A 214 7.47 -39.81 -1.12
N PRO A 215 7.69 -40.75 -2.06
CA PRO A 215 8.15 -40.41 -3.41
C PRO A 215 7.05 -39.71 -4.21
N SER A 216 7.47 -38.70 -4.98
CA SER A 216 6.65 -37.95 -5.94
C SER A 216 6.10 -38.84 -7.07
N PRO A 217 4.81 -38.73 -7.46
CA PRO A 217 4.29 -39.46 -8.62
C PRO A 217 4.68 -38.77 -9.93
N THR A 218 4.99 -39.59 -10.94
CA THR A 218 5.29 -39.20 -12.34
C THR A 218 4.13 -38.45 -13.02
N PRO A 219 4.41 -37.42 -13.84
CA PRO A 219 3.37 -36.73 -14.61
C PRO A 219 3.02 -37.52 -15.88
N ARG A 220 1.72 -37.69 -16.16
CA ARG A 220 1.24 -38.19 -17.47
C ARG A 220 0.40 -37.14 -18.19
N SER A 221 0.75 -37.00 -19.48
CA SER A 221 -0.06 -36.53 -20.63
C SER A 221 0.00 -35.05 -21.04
N PRO A 222 -0.13 -34.76 -22.36
CA PRO A 222 0.78 -33.88 -23.07
C PRO A 222 0.22 -32.47 -23.37
N ALA A 223 1.12 -31.49 -23.47
CA ALA A 223 0.82 -30.14 -23.90
C ALA A 223 0.67 -30.06 -25.43
N VAL A 224 -0.46 -29.55 -25.90
CA VAL A 224 -0.67 -29.18 -27.31
C VAL A 224 -0.20 -27.74 -27.51
N PRO A 225 0.66 -27.43 -28.50
CA PRO A 225 1.14 -26.07 -28.71
C PRO A 225 0.16 -25.28 -29.59
N PHE A 226 -0.31 -24.14 -29.11
CA PHE A 226 -0.92 -23.11 -29.95
C PHE A 226 0.04 -21.93 -30.08
N THR A 227 0.55 -21.75 -31.29
CA THR A 227 1.27 -20.56 -31.73
C THR A 227 0.28 -19.41 -31.95
N SER A 228 0.50 -18.26 -31.32
CA SER A 228 -0.06 -16.99 -31.76
C SER A 228 0.96 -15.88 -31.58
N TYR A 229 1.29 -15.23 -32.69
CA TYR A 229 2.09 -14.02 -32.77
C TYR A 229 1.27 -12.85 -32.20
N GLY A 230 1.76 -12.16 -31.17
CA GLY A 230 1.10 -10.97 -30.63
C GLY A 230 1.68 -10.47 -29.30
N MET A 231 2.22 -9.25 -29.35
CA MET A 231 2.75 -8.37 -28.29
C MET A 231 2.35 -8.65 -26.83
N HIS A 232 3.37 -8.59 -25.96
CA HIS A 232 3.37 -8.93 -24.54
C HIS A 232 2.30 -8.21 -23.69
N HIS A 233 1.21 -8.94 -23.39
CA HIS A 233 0.34 -8.70 -22.24
C HIS A 233 0.71 -9.66 -21.12
N THR A 234 1.23 -9.20 -19.98
CA THR A 234 1.18 -10.01 -18.75
C THR A 234 1.16 -9.12 -17.50
N SER A 235 0.09 -9.22 -16.70
CA SER A 235 0.35 -9.25 -15.26
C SER A 235 1.22 -10.50 -15.05
N LEU A 236 2.38 -10.35 -14.42
CA LEU A 236 3.40 -11.41 -14.34
C LEU A 236 2.86 -12.72 -13.73
N LEU A 237 1.69 -12.70 -13.10
CA LEU A 237 1.02 -13.82 -12.44
C LEU A 237 -0.30 -14.27 -13.10
N LYS A 238 -0.75 -13.66 -14.21
CA LYS A 238 -2.11 -13.92 -14.77
C LYS A 238 -2.33 -15.36 -15.26
N ARG A 239 -1.28 -16.17 -15.43
CA ARG A 239 -1.44 -17.58 -15.82
C ARG A 239 -1.14 -18.61 -14.74
N HIS A 240 -0.47 -18.26 -13.64
CA HIS A 240 -0.01 -19.28 -12.69
C HIS A 240 -0.67 -19.26 -11.30
N ILE A 241 -1.26 -18.15 -10.85
CA ILE A 241 -1.73 -18.05 -9.45
C ILE A 241 -3.25 -17.93 -9.30
N ALA A 242 -3.95 -17.36 -10.28
CA ALA A 242 -5.41 -17.14 -10.17
C ALA A 242 -6.27 -18.42 -10.20
N HIS A 243 -5.70 -19.56 -10.60
CA HIS A 243 -6.44 -20.81 -10.83
C HIS A 243 -5.79 -22.06 -10.21
N GLN A 244 -4.72 -21.94 -9.43
CA GLN A 244 -4.20 -23.12 -8.72
C GLN A 244 -4.91 -23.28 -7.37
N PRO A 245 -5.48 -24.47 -7.08
CA PRO A 245 -5.94 -24.81 -5.73
C PRO A 245 -4.81 -24.55 -4.74
N SER A 246 -5.13 -23.93 -3.60
CA SER A 246 -4.16 -23.45 -2.59
C SER A 246 -3.15 -24.52 -2.13
N VAL A 247 -3.51 -25.79 -2.30
CA VAL A 247 -2.76 -26.98 -1.86
C VAL A 247 -1.50 -27.28 -2.70
N ASN A 248 -1.36 -26.75 -3.93
CA ASN A 248 -0.27 -27.10 -4.85
C ASN A 248 0.67 -25.95 -5.26
N ALA A 249 0.48 -24.74 -4.71
CA ALA A 249 1.32 -23.60 -5.05
C ALA A 249 2.66 -23.63 -4.29
N ASP A 250 3.75 -23.30 -5.00
CA ASP A 250 5.07 -23.09 -4.39
C ASP A 250 5.00 -22.04 -3.25
N PRO A 251 5.49 -22.35 -2.03
CA PRO A 251 5.47 -21.42 -0.90
C PRO A 251 6.00 -20.02 -1.23
N ALA A 252 7.07 -19.92 -2.03
CA ALA A 252 7.63 -18.64 -2.43
C ALA A 252 6.67 -17.83 -3.33
N SER A 253 5.86 -18.50 -4.15
CA SER A 253 4.84 -17.85 -5.00
C SER A 253 3.69 -17.27 -4.17
N GLN A 254 3.30 -17.98 -3.10
CA GLN A 254 2.28 -17.49 -2.16
C GLN A 254 2.76 -16.27 -1.37
N GLU A 255 4.03 -16.26 -0.97
CA GLU A 255 4.63 -15.10 -0.31
C GLU A 255 4.68 -13.88 -1.23
N ILE A 256 5.16 -14.05 -2.46
CA ILE A 256 5.18 -12.95 -3.45
C ILE A 256 3.79 -12.42 -3.74
N TRP A 257 2.78 -13.30 -3.84
CA TRP A 257 1.38 -12.87 -3.99
C TRP A 257 0.94 -12.01 -2.80
N ARG A 258 1.21 -12.41 -1.55
CA ARG A 258 0.88 -11.60 -0.37
C ARG A 258 1.60 -10.24 -0.38
N SER A 259 2.87 -10.22 -0.76
CA SER A 259 3.67 -9.00 -0.92
C SER A 259 3.06 -8.04 -1.94
N GLU A 260 2.70 -8.56 -3.12
CA GLU A 260 2.07 -7.77 -4.17
C GLU A 260 0.68 -7.28 -3.74
N THR A 261 -0.15 -8.14 -3.16
CA THR A 261 -1.50 -7.79 -2.69
C THR A 261 -1.46 -6.72 -1.61
N LEU A 262 -0.58 -6.85 -0.61
CA LEU A 262 -0.43 -5.84 0.43
C LEU A 262 -0.03 -4.49 -0.16
N LEU A 263 0.96 -4.47 -1.06
CA LEU A 263 1.40 -3.23 -1.71
C LEU A 263 0.30 -2.61 -2.57
N GLN A 264 -0.43 -3.43 -3.34
CA GLN A 264 -1.58 -2.97 -4.12
C GLN A 264 -2.61 -2.32 -3.22
N ILE A 265 -2.99 -2.93 -2.09
CA ILE A 265 -3.96 -2.38 -1.16
C ILE A 265 -3.46 -1.05 -0.57
N PHE A 266 -2.21 -0.98 -0.10
CA PHE A 266 -1.65 0.26 0.44
C PHE A 266 -1.64 1.39 -0.58
N VAL A 267 -1.25 1.09 -1.81
CA VAL A 267 -1.23 2.07 -2.91
C VAL A 267 -2.64 2.49 -3.31
N GLU A 268 -3.58 1.54 -3.46
CA GLU A 268 -4.98 1.82 -3.76
C GLU A 268 -5.58 2.72 -2.68
N MET A 269 -5.47 2.33 -1.41
CA MET A 269 -6.09 3.04 -0.30
C MET A 269 -5.43 4.37 0.04
N TRP A 270 -4.10 4.49 -0.02
CA TRP A 270 -3.39 5.68 0.47
C TRP A 270 -3.11 6.73 -0.61
N LEU A 271 -3.04 6.34 -1.89
CA LEU A 271 -2.65 7.27 -2.96
C LEU A 271 -3.80 7.64 -3.93
N HIS A 272 -4.88 6.86 -4.03
CA HIS A 272 -5.95 7.10 -5.01
C HIS A 272 -7.01 8.09 -4.54
N HIS A 273 -6.57 9.33 -4.31
CA HIS A 273 -7.43 10.41 -3.83
C HIS A 273 -7.48 11.61 -4.78
N TYR A 274 -7.43 11.35 -6.09
CA TYR A 274 -7.54 12.34 -7.17
C TYR A 274 -8.92 12.27 -7.85
N SER A 275 -9.12 12.88 -9.02
CA SER A 275 -10.39 12.81 -9.75
C SER A 275 -10.57 11.49 -10.50
N LEU A 276 -11.83 11.10 -10.77
CA LEU A 276 -12.15 9.95 -11.63
C LEU A 276 -11.51 10.08 -13.02
N GLU A 277 -11.55 11.27 -13.61
CA GLU A 277 -10.95 11.54 -14.92
C GLU A 277 -9.43 11.25 -14.92
N MET A 278 -8.73 11.69 -13.87
CA MET A 278 -7.31 11.41 -13.69
C MET A 278 -7.06 9.90 -13.52
N TYR A 279 -7.93 9.22 -12.77
CA TYR A 279 -7.86 7.78 -12.56
C TYR A 279 -8.01 6.99 -13.87
N GLN A 280 -9.03 7.29 -14.67
CA GLN A 280 -9.23 6.66 -15.97
C GLN A 280 -8.06 6.93 -16.92
N LYS A 281 -7.49 8.15 -16.91
CA LYS A 281 -6.30 8.50 -17.71
C LYS A 281 -5.05 7.69 -17.34
N MET A 282 -4.93 7.28 -16.08
CA MET A 282 -3.81 6.47 -15.57
C MET A 282 -3.97 4.96 -15.78
N GLN A 283 -5.19 4.48 -16.03
CA GLN A 283 -5.40 3.05 -16.28
C GLN A 283 -4.80 2.61 -17.62
N SER A 284 -4.61 3.51 -18.60
CA SER A 284 -4.01 3.16 -19.89
C SER A 284 -2.54 2.71 -19.74
N PRO A 285 -2.18 1.46 -20.14
CA PRO A 285 -0.96 0.78 -19.66
C PRO A 285 0.40 1.31 -20.15
N HIS A 286 0.48 2.46 -20.81
CA HIS A 286 1.72 2.88 -21.50
C HIS A 286 2.04 4.38 -21.39
N VAL A 287 1.43 5.08 -20.43
CA VAL A 287 1.69 6.50 -20.28
C VAL A 287 2.91 6.69 -19.36
N LYS A 288 4.13 6.84 -19.92
CA LYS A 288 5.27 7.37 -19.16
C LYS A 288 4.83 8.63 -18.41
N LEU A 289 5.39 8.92 -17.23
CA LEU A 289 4.99 10.08 -16.41
C LEU A 289 4.92 11.40 -17.21
N GLU A 290 5.73 11.50 -18.26
CA GLU A 290 5.80 12.59 -19.21
C GLU A 290 4.63 12.68 -20.17
N VAL A 291 4.15 11.53 -20.68
CA VAL A 291 2.94 11.46 -21.50
C VAL A 291 1.72 11.79 -20.62
N LEU A 292 1.76 11.49 -19.31
CA LEU A 292 0.74 11.94 -18.36
C LEU A 292 0.79 13.47 -18.23
N HIS A 293 1.97 14.05 -18.01
CA HIS A 293 2.11 15.51 -17.93
C HIS A 293 1.71 16.21 -19.24
N TYR A 294 2.06 15.67 -20.40
CA TYR A 294 1.59 16.17 -21.71
C TYR A 294 0.06 16.13 -21.78
N ARG A 295 -0.57 15.00 -21.48
CA ARG A 295 -2.04 14.85 -21.45
C ARG A 295 -2.71 15.81 -20.45
N LEU A 296 -2.11 16.03 -19.28
CA LEU A 296 -2.63 16.96 -18.28
C LEU A 296 -2.50 18.43 -18.71
N SER A 297 -1.40 18.78 -19.37
CA SER A 297 -1.15 20.13 -19.87
C SER A 297 -2.06 20.53 -21.05
N ILE A 298 -2.51 19.57 -21.87
CA ILE A 298 -3.44 19.81 -22.98
C ILE A 298 -4.89 19.95 -22.48
N SER A 299 -5.25 19.15 -21.46
CA SER A 299 -6.59 19.20 -20.83
C SER A 299 -6.85 20.55 -20.16
N SER A 300 -5.84 21.12 -19.49
CA SER A 300 -5.95 22.43 -18.84
C SER A 300 -6.13 23.60 -19.82
N LYS A 301 -5.84 23.41 -21.12
CA LYS A 301 -6.01 24.45 -22.17
C LYS A 301 -7.39 24.44 -22.82
N HIS A 302 -8.26 23.46 -22.51
CA HIS A 302 -9.60 23.31 -23.12
C HIS A 302 -10.76 23.72 -22.20
N HIS A 303 -10.49 24.36 -21.05
CA HIS A 303 -11.55 25.04 -20.27
C HIS A 303 -11.91 26.39 -20.89
N GLY A 304 -12.56 26.31 -22.05
CA GLY A 304 -13.06 27.45 -22.81
C GLY A 304 -14.20 27.00 -23.73
N SER A 305 -15.20 26.30 -23.20
CA SER A 305 -16.47 26.09 -23.89
C SER A 305 -17.62 26.03 -22.88
N PRO A 306 -18.60 26.95 -22.94
CA PRO A 306 -19.73 26.97 -22.03
C PRO A 306 -20.87 26.15 -22.61
N ALA A 307 -21.05 24.93 -22.11
CA ALA A 307 -22.32 24.21 -21.97
C ALA A 307 -22.05 22.70 -21.96
N GLN A 308 -22.09 22.06 -20.78
CA GLN A 308 -22.49 20.65 -20.69
C GLN A 308 -22.87 20.23 -19.26
N SER A 309 -24.17 19.92 -19.13
CA SER A 309 -24.86 19.06 -18.16
C SER A 309 -24.62 19.22 -16.65
N SER A 310 -25.73 19.35 -15.93
CA SER A 310 -25.88 19.34 -14.47
C SER A 310 -25.27 18.13 -13.75
N TYR A 311 -24.86 17.08 -14.46
CA TYR A 311 -24.19 15.90 -13.90
C TYR A 311 -22.70 16.14 -13.55
N GLN A 312 -21.99 17.01 -14.29
CA GLN A 312 -20.60 17.38 -13.93
C GLN A 312 -20.53 18.27 -12.68
N ALA A 313 -21.58 19.04 -12.40
CA ALA A 313 -21.65 19.90 -11.22
C ALA A 313 -21.70 19.09 -9.90
N LEU A 314 -22.23 17.86 -9.92
CA LEU A 314 -22.23 16.96 -8.76
C LEU A 314 -20.86 16.32 -8.52
N HIS A 315 -20.09 16.01 -9.58
CA HIS A 315 -18.72 15.48 -9.44
C HIS A 315 -17.69 16.54 -9.01
N ALA A 316 -17.94 17.82 -9.32
CA ALA A 316 -17.13 18.94 -8.82
C ALA A 316 -17.27 19.15 -7.30
N TYR A 317 -18.32 18.59 -6.68
CA TYR A 317 -18.58 18.62 -5.23
C TYR A 317 -18.12 17.34 -4.51
N GLN A 318 -17.21 16.55 -5.10
CA GLN A 318 -16.53 15.52 -4.34
C GLN A 318 -15.66 16.21 -3.29
N GLU A 319 -16.03 16.10 -2.01
CA GLU A 319 -15.25 16.62 -0.89
C GLU A 319 -13.79 16.27 -1.11
N SER A 320 -12.98 17.32 -1.34
CA SER A 320 -11.57 17.15 -1.68
C SER A 320 -10.93 16.36 -0.55
N PHE A 321 -10.38 15.18 -0.85
CA PHE A 321 -9.66 14.42 0.15
C PHE A 321 -8.55 15.29 0.77
N LYS A 322 -8.56 15.41 2.09
CA LYS A 322 -7.57 16.18 2.86
C LYS A 322 -6.65 15.21 3.59
N PRO A 323 -5.48 14.87 3.03
CA PRO A 323 -4.53 14.00 3.72
C PRO A 323 -4.12 14.64 5.06
N THR A 324 -4.07 13.83 6.11
CA THR A 324 -3.58 14.24 7.43
C THR A 324 -2.05 14.14 7.49
N GLU A 325 -1.42 14.81 8.45
CA GLU A 325 0.03 14.69 8.66
C GLU A 325 0.44 13.23 8.92
N GLU A 326 -0.33 12.49 9.73
CA GLU A 326 -0.13 11.06 9.98
C GLU A 326 -0.16 10.24 8.69
N HIS A 327 -1.16 10.47 7.82
CA HIS A 327 -1.25 9.80 6.53
C HIS A 327 0.03 10.02 5.70
N VAL A 328 0.50 11.26 5.61
CA VAL A 328 1.73 11.59 4.87
C VAL A 328 2.97 10.92 5.49
N LEU A 329 3.06 10.83 6.82
CA LEU A 329 4.16 10.15 7.50
C LEU A 329 4.18 8.64 7.21
N VAL A 330 3.01 7.99 7.15
CA VAL A 330 2.89 6.57 6.80
C VAL A 330 3.23 6.33 5.32
N VAL A 331 2.74 7.17 4.40
CA VAL A 331 3.14 7.09 2.97
C VAL A 331 4.64 7.30 2.81
N ARG A 332 5.23 8.22 3.57
CA ARG A 332 6.69 8.41 3.60
C ARG A 332 7.42 7.15 4.09
N LEU A 333 6.90 6.46 5.11
CA LEU A 333 7.47 5.20 5.59
C LEU A 333 7.48 4.16 4.46
N LEU A 334 6.35 3.99 3.75
CA LEU A 334 6.26 3.13 2.57
C LEU A 334 7.30 3.50 1.51
N VAL A 335 7.42 4.78 1.14
CA VAL A 335 8.39 5.24 0.14
C VAL A 335 9.83 4.89 0.53
N LYS A 336 10.21 5.15 1.79
CA LYS A 336 11.54 4.81 2.30
C LYS A 336 11.80 3.30 2.20
N HIS A 337 10.81 2.51 2.61
CA HIS A 337 10.92 1.05 2.59
C HIS A 337 11.03 0.50 1.17
N LEU A 338 10.25 1.03 0.23
CA LEU A 338 10.31 0.60 -1.17
C LEU A 338 11.64 0.94 -1.84
N HIS A 339 12.26 2.06 -1.50
CA HIS A 339 13.64 2.32 -1.94
C HIS A 339 14.61 1.28 -1.38
N ALA A 340 14.55 0.98 -0.08
CA ALA A 340 15.38 -0.06 0.51
C ALA A 340 15.13 -1.45 -0.12
N PHE A 341 13.86 -1.78 -0.37
CA PHE A 341 13.45 -3.04 -0.99
C PHE A 341 13.96 -3.17 -2.41
N SER A 342 13.76 -2.15 -3.25
CA SER A 342 14.27 -2.12 -4.63
C SER A 342 15.81 -2.16 -4.67
N ASN A 343 16.48 -1.44 -3.75
CA ASN A 343 17.94 -1.42 -3.66
C ASN A 343 18.56 -2.70 -3.09
N SER A 344 17.77 -3.60 -2.51
CA SER A 344 18.24 -4.89 -2.00
C SER A 344 18.48 -5.94 -3.10
N LEU A 345 18.24 -5.58 -4.36
CA LEU A 345 18.56 -6.40 -5.52
C LEU A 345 20.05 -6.74 -5.54
N LYS A 346 20.36 -8.04 -5.56
CA LYS A 346 21.74 -8.50 -5.68
C LYS A 346 22.22 -8.31 -7.13
N PRO A 347 23.48 -7.87 -7.35
CA PRO A 347 24.06 -7.86 -8.68
C PRO A 347 24.10 -9.29 -9.24
N GLU A 348 23.67 -9.46 -10.49
CA GLU A 348 23.75 -10.75 -11.20
C GLU A 348 25.23 -11.19 -11.28
N PRO A 349 25.59 -12.43 -10.91
CA PRO A 349 26.97 -12.88 -11.00
C PRO A 349 27.45 -12.85 -12.45
N LEU A 350 28.61 -12.23 -12.70
CA LEU A 350 29.24 -11.99 -14.00
C LEU A 350 29.66 -13.27 -14.77
N SER A 351 29.19 -14.47 -14.38
CA SER A 351 29.58 -15.74 -14.98
C SER A 351 28.47 -16.29 -15.90
N PRO A 352 28.69 -16.38 -17.22
CA PRO A 352 27.72 -16.95 -18.14
C PRO A 352 27.79 -18.48 -18.06
N SER A 353 27.14 -19.09 -17.07
CA SER A 353 26.82 -20.52 -17.14
C SER A 353 25.48 -20.69 -17.86
N ALA A 354 25.49 -21.44 -18.97
CA ALA A 354 24.49 -21.42 -20.04
C ALA A 354 23.04 -21.83 -19.69
N HIS A 355 22.67 -22.09 -18.43
CA HIS A 355 21.37 -22.67 -18.09
C HIS A 355 20.71 -22.09 -16.81
N SER A 356 20.48 -20.76 -16.71
CA SER A 356 19.42 -20.19 -15.85
C SER A 356 19.19 -18.68 -16.10
N HIS A 357 18.64 -18.30 -17.26
CA HIS A 357 18.41 -16.88 -17.61
C HIS A 357 17.07 -16.29 -17.14
N THR A 358 16.43 -16.84 -16.11
CA THR A 358 15.20 -16.26 -15.57
C THR A 358 15.47 -15.67 -14.20
N ALA A 359 15.51 -14.33 -14.13
CA ALA A 359 15.52 -13.60 -12.86
C ALA A 359 14.43 -14.14 -11.94
N SER A 360 14.73 -14.30 -10.65
CA SER A 360 13.75 -14.85 -9.71
C SER A 360 12.49 -13.95 -9.69
N PRO A 361 11.27 -14.50 -9.53
CA PRO A 361 10.06 -13.69 -9.49
C PRO A 361 10.11 -12.55 -8.45
N LEU A 362 10.81 -12.76 -7.34
CA LEU A 362 11.06 -11.75 -6.31
C LEU A 362 11.99 -10.62 -6.80
N GLU A 363 13.05 -10.93 -7.55
CA GLU A 363 13.93 -9.91 -8.14
C GLU A 363 13.19 -9.08 -9.17
N GLU A 364 12.37 -9.70 -10.01
CA GLU A 364 11.54 -8.96 -10.96
C GLU A 364 10.55 -8.06 -10.23
N PHE A 365 9.92 -8.56 -9.17
CA PHE A 365 9.04 -7.75 -8.32
C PHE A 365 9.77 -6.54 -7.72
N LYS A 366 10.97 -6.73 -7.17
CA LYS A 366 11.82 -5.64 -6.64
C LYS A 366 12.19 -4.58 -7.69
N ARG A 367 12.37 -4.96 -8.96
CA ARG A 367 12.65 -4.01 -10.07
C ARG A 367 11.44 -3.17 -10.42
N VAL A 368 10.26 -3.79 -10.52
CA VAL A 368 9.04 -3.09 -10.98
C VAL A 368 8.28 -2.38 -9.86
N VAL A 369 8.62 -2.64 -8.59
CA VAL A 369 7.85 -2.17 -7.43
C VAL A 369 7.61 -0.64 -7.41
N ILE A 370 8.63 0.16 -7.69
CA ILE A 370 8.51 1.63 -7.70
C ILE A 370 7.86 2.13 -9.00
N PRO A 371 8.38 1.81 -10.20
CA PRO A 371 7.84 2.34 -11.45
C PRO A 371 6.39 1.94 -11.70
N ARG A 372 6.02 0.70 -11.37
CA ARG A 372 4.69 0.16 -11.64
C ARG A 372 3.65 0.54 -10.59
N PHE A 373 3.99 0.48 -9.30
CA PHE A 373 3.00 0.64 -8.25
C PHE A 373 2.95 2.06 -7.67
N VAL A 374 4.07 2.78 -7.59
CA VAL A 374 4.12 3.99 -6.74
C VAL A 374 4.37 5.28 -7.53
N GLN A 375 5.27 5.27 -8.51
CA GLN A 375 5.80 6.49 -9.14
C GLN A 375 4.72 7.50 -9.56
N GLN A 376 3.78 7.10 -10.41
CA GLN A 376 2.75 8.01 -10.96
C GLN A 376 1.76 8.47 -9.90
N LYS A 377 1.29 7.52 -9.08
CA LYS A 377 0.30 7.74 -8.03
C LYS A 377 0.84 8.68 -6.96
N LEU A 378 2.11 8.50 -6.57
CA LEU A 378 2.80 9.38 -5.65
C LEU A 378 3.03 10.77 -6.23
N TYR A 379 3.36 10.90 -7.52
CA TYR A 379 3.54 12.21 -8.16
C TYR A 379 2.26 13.05 -8.06
N ILE A 380 1.11 12.46 -8.36
CA ILE A 380 -0.19 13.13 -8.30
C ILE A 380 -0.56 13.44 -6.85
N PHE A 381 -0.33 12.52 -5.92
CA PHE A 381 -0.54 12.75 -4.50
C PHE A 381 0.30 13.92 -3.97
N LEU A 382 1.58 13.99 -4.35
CA LEU A 382 2.47 15.10 -4.02
C LEU A 382 2.00 16.40 -4.65
N GLN A 383 1.61 16.39 -5.93
CA GLN A 383 1.10 17.58 -6.61
C GLN A 383 -0.16 18.13 -5.90
N HIS A 384 -1.08 17.25 -5.49
CA HIS A 384 -2.25 17.61 -4.69
C HIS A 384 -1.85 18.26 -3.36
N CYS A 385 -0.93 17.65 -2.62
CA CYS A 385 -0.45 18.18 -1.35
C CYS A 385 0.23 19.55 -1.53
N PHE A 386 1.08 19.72 -2.54
CA PHE A 386 1.76 21.01 -2.78
C PHE A 386 0.76 22.14 -3.07
N GLY A 387 -0.31 21.85 -3.80
CA GLY A 387 -1.34 22.82 -4.17
C GLY A 387 -2.30 23.18 -3.04
N HIS A 388 -2.63 22.24 -2.16
CA HIS A 388 -3.75 22.38 -1.20
C HIS A 388 -3.34 22.37 0.28
N TRP A 389 -2.11 21.98 0.63
CA TRP A 389 -1.69 21.93 2.04
C TRP A 389 -1.58 23.35 2.64
N PRO A 390 -2.01 23.58 3.90
CA PRO A 390 -1.90 24.89 4.57
C PRO A 390 -0.47 25.45 4.60
N LEU A 391 -0.29 26.76 4.40
CA LEU A 391 1.02 27.45 4.39
C LEU A 391 1.68 27.55 5.79
N ASP A 392 1.61 26.49 6.58
CA ASP A 392 2.20 26.40 7.91
C ASP A 392 3.30 25.32 7.96
N ALA A 393 3.90 25.16 9.15
CA ALA A 393 5.01 24.26 9.37
C ALA A 393 4.67 22.77 9.21
N SER A 394 3.39 22.38 9.20
CA SER A 394 2.98 20.98 9.00
C SER A 394 3.31 20.48 7.58
N PHE A 395 3.46 21.39 6.61
CA PHE A 395 3.92 21.05 5.25
C PHE A 395 5.29 20.35 5.24
N ARG A 396 6.06 20.48 6.33
CA ARG A 396 7.31 19.74 6.53
C ARG A 396 7.13 18.23 6.30
N ALA A 397 6.00 17.63 6.69
CA ALA A 397 5.76 16.21 6.47
C ALA A 397 5.73 15.86 4.97
N VAL A 398 5.00 16.65 4.18
CA VAL A 398 4.91 16.50 2.70
C VAL A 398 6.28 16.72 2.06
N LEU A 399 6.98 17.77 2.48
CA LEU A 399 8.31 18.08 1.99
C LEU A 399 9.28 16.92 2.23
N GLU A 400 9.30 16.40 3.44
CA GLU A 400 10.20 15.32 3.84
C GLU A 400 9.85 14.00 3.15
N MET A 401 8.58 13.76 2.80
CA MET A 401 8.17 12.65 1.94
C MET A 401 8.74 12.80 0.52
N TRP A 402 8.56 13.97 -0.10
CA TRP A 402 9.13 14.27 -1.42
C TRP A 402 10.66 14.10 -1.44
N LEU A 403 11.37 14.69 -0.48
CA LEU A 403 12.83 14.56 -0.36
C LEU A 403 13.28 13.13 -0.04
N SER A 404 12.41 12.29 0.53
CA SER A 404 12.71 10.87 0.70
C SER A 404 12.64 10.13 -0.64
N TYR A 405 11.69 10.49 -1.50
CA TYR A 405 11.57 9.91 -2.85
C TYR A 405 12.70 10.34 -3.80
N LEU A 406 13.13 11.61 -3.72
CA LEU A 406 14.19 12.14 -4.58
C LEU A 406 15.58 11.52 -4.34
N GLN A 407 15.77 10.77 -3.25
CA GLN A 407 17.11 10.34 -2.81
C GLN A 407 17.15 8.83 -2.53
N PRO A 408 16.92 7.97 -3.54
CA PRO A 408 16.94 6.52 -3.38
C PRO A 408 18.28 6.01 -2.82
N TRP A 409 19.40 6.68 -3.12
CA TRP A 409 20.74 6.34 -2.62
C TRP A 409 20.88 6.38 -1.10
N ARG A 410 20.00 7.10 -0.39
CA ARG A 410 20.01 7.11 1.08
C ARG A 410 19.56 5.79 1.70
N TYR A 411 18.97 4.91 0.89
CA TYR A 411 18.43 3.61 1.29
C TYR A 411 19.12 2.47 0.54
N ALA A 412 20.28 2.73 -0.08
CA ALA A 412 21.11 1.69 -0.68
C ALA A 412 22.03 1.10 0.41
N PRO A 413 22.34 -0.21 0.38
CA PRO A 413 23.22 -0.87 1.36
C PRO A 413 24.70 -0.48 1.25
N GLU A 414 25.02 0.65 0.61
CA GLU A 414 26.40 1.10 0.42
C GLU A 414 27.09 1.31 1.77
N LYS A 415 28.17 0.55 1.99
CA LYS A 415 29.08 0.78 3.10
C LYS A 415 29.66 2.19 2.94
N PRO A 416 29.61 3.03 3.98
CA PRO A 416 30.30 4.32 3.90
C PRO A 416 31.78 4.07 3.60
N PRO A 417 32.40 4.84 2.69
CA PRO A 417 33.85 4.78 2.53
C PRO A 417 34.50 5.08 3.89
N GLN A 418 35.47 4.26 4.27
CA GLN A 418 36.15 4.29 5.58
C GLN A 418 36.94 5.59 5.82
N THR A 419 37.05 6.46 4.82
CA THR A 419 37.69 7.78 4.91
C THR A 419 36.60 8.85 4.97
N ALA A 420 36.15 9.14 6.18
CA ALA A 420 35.33 10.32 6.43
C ALA A 420 36.22 11.57 6.37
N GLU A 421 35.97 12.47 5.43
CA GLU A 421 36.18 13.91 5.64
C GLU A 421 35.41 14.76 4.62
N LEU A 422 34.49 15.57 5.16
CA LEU A 422 34.01 16.89 4.72
C LEU A 422 33.46 17.14 3.30
N LEU A 423 33.59 16.26 2.31
CA LEU A 423 32.98 16.48 0.99
C LEU A 423 31.48 16.08 0.98
N PRO A 424 30.60 16.88 0.34
CA PRO A 424 29.23 16.45 0.08
C PRO A 424 29.28 15.14 -0.72
N ARG A 425 28.60 14.09 -0.23
CA ARG A 425 28.50 12.82 -0.97
C ARG A 425 27.94 13.12 -2.36
N SER A 426 28.78 12.92 -3.38
CA SER A 426 28.39 13.10 -4.77
C SER A 426 27.36 12.06 -5.18
N VAL A 427 26.39 12.45 -6.01
CA VAL A 427 25.42 11.49 -6.56
C VAL A 427 26.13 10.65 -7.64
N SER A 428 26.15 9.34 -7.43
CA SER A 428 26.75 8.37 -8.37
C SER A 428 25.98 8.29 -9.68
N GLU A 429 26.68 8.14 -10.81
CA GLU A 429 26.11 8.07 -12.16
C GLU A 429 25.10 6.94 -12.36
N LYS A 430 25.16 5.87 -11.56
CA LYS A 430 24.19 4.78 -11.60
C LYS A 430 22.74 5.24 -11.36
N TRP A 431 22.55 6.40 -10.73
CA TRP A 431 21.22 6.97 -10.46
C TRP A 431 20.67 7.81 -11.61
N ALA A 432 21.43 8.00 -12.70
CA ALA A 432 21.00 8.81 -13.84
C ALA A 432 19.69 8.30 -14.45
N ALA A 433 19.54 6.98 -14.63
CA ALA A 433 18.31 6.38 -15.17
C ALA A 433 17.10 6.67 -14.26
N PHE A 434 17.26 6.50 -12.95
CA PHE A 434 16.20 6.84 -11.98
C PHE A 434 15.82 8.33 -12.06
N ILE A 435 16.80 9.24 -12.14
CA ILE A 435 16.54 10.68 -12.24
C ILE A 435 15.80 11.01 -13.53
N GLN A 436 16.22 10.42 -14.64
CA GLN A 436 15.59 10.61 -15.95
C GLN A 436 14.12 10.14 -15.94
N GLU A 437 13.84 8.95 -15.44
CA GLU A 437 12.47 8.41 -15.35
C GLU A 437 11.57 9.21 -14.38
N ASN A 438 12.18 9.95 -13.45
CA ASN A 438 11.48 10.73 -12.42
C ASN A 438 11.64 12.24 -12.62
N LEU A 439 11.97 12.71 -13.83
CA LEU A 439 12.36 14.11 -14.07
C LEU A 439 11.32 15.13 -13.57
N LEU A 440 10.02 14.81 -13.65
CA LEU A 440 8.94 15.69 -13.18
C LEU A 440 8.92 15.82 -11.65
N MET A 441 9.36 14.81 -10.91
CA MET A 441 9.55 14.89 -9.45
C MET A 441 10.65 15.88 -9.07
N TYR A 442 11.71 15.98 -9.89
CA TYR A 442 12.83 16.92 -9.65
C TYR A 442 12.53 18.33 -10.17
N THR A 443 11.73 18.47 -11.21
CA THR A 443 11.54 19.75 -11.91
C THR A 443 10.21 20.41 -11.57
N LYS A 444 9.07 19.75 -11.85
CA LYS A 444 7.74 20.36 -11.66
C LYS A 444 7.40 20.54 -10.19
N LEU A 445 7.67 19.53 -9.36
CA LEU A 445 7.46 19.68 -7.91
C LEU A 445 8.43 20.69 -7.30
N PHE A 446 9.65 20.84 -7.83
CA PHE A 446 10.56 21.90 -7.38
C PHE A 446 10.01 23.30 -7.68
N VAL A 447 9.47 23.54 -8.89
CA VAL A 447 8.79 24.81 -9.19
C VAL A 447 7.57 25.01 -8.28
N GLY A 448 6.79 23.95 -8.02
CA GLY A 448 5.70 23.98 -7.05
C GLY A 448 6.16 24.37 -5.63
N PHE A 449 7.30 23.83 -5.19
CA PHE A 449 7.93 24.19 -3.92
C PHE A 449 8.32 25.67 -3.89
N LEU A 450 8.98 26.18 -4.93
CA LEU A 450 9.41 27.58 -4.99
C LEU A 450 8.23 28.54 -4.90
N ASN A 451 7.16 28.29 -5.67
CA ASN A 451 5.94 29.09 -5.63
C ASN A 451 5.31 29.13 -4.23
N ARG A 452 5.41 28.02 -3.49
CA ARG A 452 4.95 27.92 -2.12
C ARG A 452 5.87 28.65 -1.14
N ALA A 453 7.19 28.48 -1.28
CA ALA A 453 8.18 29.12 -0.43
C ALA A 453 8.12 30.65 -0.51
N LEU A 454 7.86 31.20 -1.69
CA LEU A 454 7.65 32.64 -1.91
C LEU A 454 6.43 33.22 -1.15
N ARG A 455 5.46 32.36 -0.81
CA ARG A 455 4.24 32.73 -0.08
C ARG A 455 4.29 32.36 1.40
N THR A 456 5.39 31.76 1.85
CA THR A 456 5.54 31.26 3.22
C THR A 456 6.36 32.27 4.02
N ASP A 457 5.98 32.53 5.27
CA ASP A 457 6.79 33.36 6.16
C ASP A 457 8.11 32.66 6.51
N LEU A 458 9.23 33.19 5.98
CA LEU A 458 10.58 32.67 6.21
C LEU A 458 11.26 33.25 7.45
N VAL A 459 10.63 34.18 8.17
CA VAL A 459 11.11 34.61 9.50
C VAL A 459 11.01 33.44 10.49
N SER A 460 10.00 32.58 10.32
CA SER A 460 9.87 31.34 11.08
C SER A 460 11.04 30.39 10.81
N PRO A 461 11.83 29.99 11.84
CA PRO A 461 12.94 29.07 11.67
C PRO A 461 12.52 27.70 11.11
N LYS A 462 11.29 27.26 11.42
CA LYS A 462 10.72 26.00 10.90
C LYS A 462 10.54 26.06 9.38
N ASN A 463 10.09 27.20 8.86
CA ASN A 463 9.87 27.43 7.44
C ASN A 463 11.19 27.67 6.69
N ALA A 464 12.10 28.47 7.25
CA ALA A 464 13.45 28.63 6.70
C ALA A 464 14.20 27.29 6.59
N LEU A 465 14.06 26.42 7.61
CA LEU A 465 14.64 25.08 7.59
C LEU A 465 14.11 24.22 6.43
N MET A 466 12.85 24.38 6.00
CA MET A 466 12.31 23.68 4.83
C MET A 466 13.04 24.09 3.55
N VAL A 467 13.25 25.39 3.34
CA VAL A 467 14.01 25.91 2.19
C VAL A 467 15.45 25.41 2.21
N PHE A 468 16.10 25.48 3.38
CA PHE A 468 17.46 24.95 3.55
C PHE A 468 17.55 23.45 3.21
N ARG A 469 16.57 22.65 3.63
CA ARG A 469 16.54 21.21 3.33
C ARG A 469 16.47 20.94 1.83
N VAL A 470 15.62 21.66 1.11
CA VAL A 470 15.53 21.53 -0.36
C VAL A 470 16.83 21.96 -1.01
N ALA A 471 17.35 23.14 -0.65
CA ALA A 471 18.62 23.64 -1.18
C ALA A 471 19.76 22.63 -0.96
N LYS A 472 19.85 22.04 0.24
CA LYS A 472 20.85 21.02 0.56
C LYS A 472 20.74 19.77 -0.33
N VAL A 473 19.53 19.33 -0.67
CA VAL A 473 19.35 18.17 -1.57
C VAL A 473 19.75 18.53 -2.99
N PHE A 474 19.26 19.65 -3.53
CA PHE A 474 19.54 20.07 -4.91
C PHE A 474 20.99 20.55 -5.12
N ALA A 475 21.70 20.91 -4.05
CA ALA A 475 23.12 21.25 -4.09
C ALA A 475 24.06 20.04 -4.00
N GLN A 476 23.55 18.80 -3.98
CA GLN A 476 24.41 17.61 -4.02
C GLN A 476 25.20 17.60 -5.34
N PRO A 477 26.52 17.33 -5.30
CA PRO A 477 27.34 17.27 -6.51
C PRO A 477 26.79 16.26 -7.52
N ASN A 478 26.94 16.57 -8.80
CA ASN A 478 26.44 15.84 -9.97
C ASN A 478 24.91 15.80 -10.16
N LEU A 479 24.10 16.08 -9.14
CA LEU A 479 22.64 16.00 -9.25
C LEU A 479 22.08 16.97 -10.29
N ALA A 480 22.50 18.24 -10.25
CA ALA A 480 22.05 19.25 -11.20
C ALA A 480 22.42 18.90 -12.65
N GLU A 481 23.62 18.36 -12.87
CA GLU A 481 24.08 17.92 -14.19
C GLU A 481 23.24 16.74 -14.69
N MET A 482 22.94 15.75 -13.86
CA MET A 482 22.07 14.62 -14.22
C MET A 482 20.65 15.06 -14.55
N ILE A 483 20.08 16.00 -13.79
CA ILE A 483 18.76 16.58 -14.08
C ILE A 483 18.78 17.31 -15.43
N LEU A 484 19.85 18.07 -15.72
CA LEU A 484 20.01 18.76 -17.00
C LEU A 484 20.16 17.76 -18.16
N LYS A 485 21.05 16.76 -18.04
CA LYS A 485 21.21 15.67 -19.03
C LYS A 485 19.90 14.96 -19.31
N GLY A 486 19.12 14.66 -18.27
CA GLY A 486 17.78 14.10 -18.40
C GLY A 486 16.89 14.95 -19.30
N LYS A 487 16.86 16.28 -19.12
CA LYS A 487 16.07 17.20 -19.97
C LYS A 487 16.43 17.17 -21.44
N TRP A 488 17.69 16.92 -21.81
CA TRP A 488 18.15 16.93 -23.21
C TRP A 488 17.81 15.65 -23.98
N ILE A 489 17.45 14.59 -23.27
CA ILE A 489 16.99 13.32 -23.87
C ILE A 489 15.48 13.38 -24.17
N PHE A 490 14.82 14.48 -23.75
CA PHE A 490 13.42 14.84 -24.03
C PHE A 490 13.36 16.06 -24.96
#